data_AF-C7Z0B3-F1
#
_entry.id   AF-C7Z0B3-F1
#
_cell.length_a   1.000
_cell.length_b   1.000
_cell.length_c   1.000
_cell.angle_alpha   90.00
_cell.angle_beta   90.00
_cell.angle_gamma   90.00
#
_symmetry.space_group_name_H-M   'P 1'
#
loop_
_entity.id
_entity.type
_entity.pdbx_description
1 polymer ?
#
loop_
_entity_poly.entity_id
_entity_poly.type
_entity_poly.pdbx_seq_one_letter_code
_entity_poly.pdbx_strand_id
1 'polypeptide(L)'
;MESRRNSSPLYLSRSPQLHCADQWLDWFFDLRSKARTIGIWDNMDPYEPDGPDDELILPKAKSFVKLKTRLIKDAQDNNKPDPLDADILRMYDILLRETETKLAIYHERAVKEEAIRNLIMDTVHPDIYEAAMNTLPGKHTLRQHIKSIQDIYAPTSLFLQSRVNVAYRAVLDEARAGNCDPEAWVHKWRKAFTRAEEFGSPYVQGREAVSDFLTAVDAYFAPGWGLSTYGDYTDSLDNEKANMTLQTISQSFFYYINDIPARSKLDTRHTENVAQAQVIKVDMSCPCGRRNHPWEAEECSILEFAIRGYKDGRTNSFSRKRRNDILRELWKNQWGDLRLRLEKKGWDIPEAVWPRVEEGPYWLEYPPLY
;
A
#
# COMPACT_ATOMS: atom_id res chain seq x y z
N MET A 1 -36.06 -6.72 33.44
CA MET A 1 -35.27 -7.87 32.93
C MET A 1 -34.20 -7.31 32.02
N GLU A 2 -33.02 -7.02 32.58
CA GLU A 2 -31.86 -6.54 31.83
C GLU A 2 -31.24 -7.70 31.06
N SER A 3 -31.56 -7.82 29.78
CA SER A 3 -30.76 -8.63 28.86
C SER A 3 -29.51 -7.83 28.54
N ARG A 4 -28.47 -7.96 29.37
CA ARG A 4 -27.10 -7.62 28.98
C ARG A 4 -26.71 -8.55 27.83
N ARG A 5 -27.02 -8.14 26.60
CA ARG A 5 -26.32 -8.68 25.43
C ARG A 5 -24.88 -8.22 25.59
N ASN A 6 -24.02 -9.15 26.00
CA ASN A 6 -22.58 -8.99 25.87
C ASN A 6 -22.29 -8.75 24.38
N SER A 7 -22.17 -7.48 24.01
CA SER A 7 -21.65 -7.09 22.71
C SER A 7 -20.21 -7.55 22.69
N SER A 8 -19.93 -8.66 22.00
CA SER A 8 -18.57 -9.12 21.78
C SER A 8 -17.77 -7.98 21.14
N PRO A 9 -16.54 -7.71 21.59
CA PRO A 9 -15.72 -6.65 21.01
C PRO A 9 -15.54 -6.93 19.52
N LEU A 10 -15.83 -5.92 18.68
CA LEU A 10 -15.62 -6.02 17.25
C LEU A 10 -14.12 -5.96 16.99
N TYR A 11 -13.54 -7.10 16.60
CA TYR A 11 -12.12 -7.21 16.32
C TYR A 11 -11.83 -6.90 14.85
N LEU A 12 -11.03 -5.87 14.60
CA LEU A 12 -10.54 -5.53 13.27
C LEU A 12 -9.18 -6.22 13.03
N SER A 13 -8.94 -6.68 11.80
CA SER A 13 -7.68 -7.32 11.43
C SER A 13 -6.48 -6.35 11.58
N ARG A 14 -5.26 -6.88 11.55
CA ARG A 14 -4.03 -6.06 11.66
C ARG A 14 -3.98 -4.99 10.56
N SER A 15 -3.59 -3.77 10.92
CA SER A 15 -3.46 -2.61 10.03
C SER A 15 -1.99 -2.24 9.82
N PRO A 16 -1.66 -1.56 8.70
CA PRO A 16 -0.36 -0.90 8.56
C PRO A 16 -0.22 0.17 9.65
N GLN A 17 1.03 0.42 10.06
CA GLN A 17 1.35 1.46 11.04
C GLN A 17 1.50 2.82 10.36
N LEU A 18 1.15 3.89 11.07
CA LEU A 18 1.28 5.29 10.67
C LEU A 18 2.26 6.00 11.60
N HIS A 19 3.54 5.94 11.24
CA HIS A 19 4.65 6.61 11.91
C HIS A 19 5.16 7.83 11.13
N CYS A 20 4.97 7.86 9.82
CA CYS A 20 5.39 8.97 8.97
C CYS A 20 4.36 9.29 7.88
N ALA A 21 4.52 10.46 7.26
CA ALA A 21 3.65 10.90 6.18
C ALA A 21 3.58 9.87 5.06
N ASP A 22 4.69 9.20 4.73
CA ASP A 22 4.73 8.22 3.64
C ASP A 22 3.75 7.04 3.82
N GLN A 23 3.40 6.72 5.06
CA GLN A 23 2.48 5.63 5.37
C GLN A 23 1.00 6.06 5.33
N TRP A 24 0.72 7.37 5.24
CA TRP A 24 -0.63 7.91 5.27
C TRP A 24 -1.57 7.23 4.27
N LEU A 25 -1.18 7.10 3.00
CA LEU A 25 -2.04 6.50 1.99
C LEU A 25 -2.37 5.04 2.34
N ASP A 26 -1.37 4.23 2.66
CA ASP A 26 -1.61 2.82 2.99
C ASP A 26 -2.50 2.66 4.22
N TRP A 27 -2.28 3.47 5.25
CA TRP A 27 -3.09 3.50 6.45
C TRP A 27 -4.52 3.97 6.19
N PHE A 28 -4.69 5.10 5.50
CA PHE A 28 -5.98 5.69 5.22
C PHE A 28 -6.87 4.76 4.41
N PHE A 29 -6.33 4.12 3.36
CA PHE A 29 -7.09 3.18 2.54
C PHE A 29 -7.46 1.90 3.30
N ASP A 30 -6.60 1.42 4.20
CA ASP A 30 -6.92 0.27 5.05
C ASP A 30 -8.03 0.61 6.07
N LEU A 31 -7.90 1.76 6.75
CA LEU A 31 -8.93 2.27 7.66
C LEU A 31 -10.28 2.43 6.96
N ARG A 32 -10.28 3.06 5.79
CA ARG A 32 -11.47 3.24 4.94
C ARG A 32 -12.10 1.91 4.57
N SER A 33 -11.31 0.93 4.13
CA SER A 33 -11.81 -0.39 3.75
C SER A 33 -12.48 -1.11 4.93
N LYS A 34 -11.88 -1.06 6.12
CA LYS A 34 -12.42 -1.65 7.34
C LYS A 34 -13.69 -0.95 7.80
N ALA A 35 -13.69 0.39 7.81
CA ALA A 35 -14.85 1.19 8.15
C ALA A 35 -16.04 0.96 7.20
N ARG A 36 -15.78 0.81 5.89
CA ARG A 36 -16.81 0.44 4.90
C ARG A 36 -17.37 -0.95 5.16
N THR A 37 -16.51 -1.91 5.52
CA THR A 37 -16.92 -3.30 5.80
C THR A 37 -17.87 -3.40 7.00
N ILE A 38 -17.68 -2.56 8.02
CA ILE A 38 -18.55 -2.52 9.21
C ILE A 38 -19.69 -1.48 9.08
N GLY A 39 -19.76 -0.76 7.96
CA GLY A 39 -20.82 0.21 7.66
C GLY A 39 -20.80 1.46 8.53
N ILE A 40 -19.62 2.05 8.78
CA ILE A 40 -19.48 3.30 9.55
C ILE A 40 -18.72 4.41 8.81
N TRP A 41 -18.23 4.14 7.60
CA TRP A 41 -17.40 5.10 6.84
C TRP A 41 -18.06 6.48 6.70
N ASP A 42 -19.36 6.52 6.44
CA ASP A 42 -20.09 7.76 6.19
C ASP A 42 -20.07 8.72 7.38
N ASN A 43 -19.91 8.23 8.61
CA ASN A 43 -19.80 9.02 9.84
C ASN A 43 -18.38 9.51 10.16
N MET A 44 -17.39 9.10 9.37
CA MET A 44 -15.98 9.36 9.66
C MET A 44 -15.15 9.83 8.46
N ASP A 45 -15.71 9.87 7.25
CA ASP A 45 -15.00 10.32 6.04
C ASP A 45 -14.42 11.75 6.21
N PRO A 46 -13.09 11.94 6.25
CA PRO A 46 -12.53 13.27 6.52
C PRO A 46 -12.74 14.28 5.38
N TYR A 47 -13.20 13.84 4.20
CA TYR A 47 -13.44 14.74 3.06
C TYR A 47 -14.85 15.34 3.03
N GLU A 48 -15.77 14.81 3.83
CA GLU A 48 -17.12 15.34 3.98
C GLU A 48 -17.17 16.41 5.09
N PRO A 49 -18.12 17.36 5.03
CA PRO A 49 -18.30 18.35 6.09
C PRO A 49 -18.75 17.67 7.40
N ASP A 50 -18.39 18.29 8.52
CA ASP A 50 -18.88 17.83 9.83
C ASP A 50 -20.40 18.01 9.89
N GLY A 51 -21.12 16.95 10.25
CA GLY A 51 -22.57 16.90 10.32
C GLY A 51 -23.09 16.58 11.72
N PRO A 52 -24.36 16.92 12.03
CA PRO A 52 -24.98 16.56 13.31
C PRO A 52 -25.06 15.02 13.50
N ASP A 53 -25.13 14.28 12.40
CA ASP A 53 -25.17 12.81 12.41
C ASP A 53 -23.80 12.18 12.75
N ASP A 54 -22.72 12.96 12.83
CA ASP A 54 -21.41 12.46 13.24
C ASP A 54 -21.30 12.30 14.76
N GLU A 55 -22.14 13.02 15.51
CA GLU A 55 -22.16 12.93 16.96
C GLU A 55 -22.98 11.72 17.42
N LEU A 56 -22.35 10.88 18.25
CA LEU A 56 -23.01 9.74 18.86
C LEU A 56 -23.87 10.19 20.05
N ILE A 57 -25.14 10.49 19.79
CA ILE A 57 -26.08 11.00 20.80
C ILE A 57 -26.89 9.87 21.42
N LEU A 58 -26.84 9.74 22.75
CA LEU A 58 -27.66 8.76 23.49
C LEU A 58 -29.16 9.11 23.37
N PRO A 59 -29.99 8.21 22.83
CA PRO A 59 -31.44 8.42 22.77
C PRO A 59 -32.04 8.56 24.17
N LYS A 60 -32.85 9.60 24.37
CA LYS A 60 -33.54 9.85 25.63
C LYS A 60 -34.99 9.39 25.55
N ALA A 61 -35.40 8.53 26.48
CA ALA A 61 -36.79 8.14 26.62
C ALA A 61 -37.67 9.36 26.96
N LYS A 62 -38.80 9.50 26.27
CA LYS A 62 -39.79 10.52 26.62
C LYS A 62 -40.41 10.17 27.98
N SER A 63 -40.65 11.18 28.80
CA SER A 63 -41.33 11.01 30.09
C SER A 63 -42.84 10.86 29.88
N PHE A 64 -43.43 9.83 30.48
CA PHE A 64 -44.88 9.62 30.46
C PHE A 64 -45.65 10.85 30.97
N VAL A 65 -45.20 11.41 32.10
CA VAL A 65 -45.83 12.60 32.70
C VAL A 65 -45.80 13.77 31.72
N LYS A 66 -44.63 14.05 31.11
CA LYS A 66 -44.50 15.13 30.13
C LYS A 66 -45.37 14.90 28.88
N LEU A 67 -45.47 13.66 28.41
CA LEU A 67 -46.34 13.30 27.29
C LEU A 67 -47.82 13.53 27.64
N LYS A 68 -48.27 13.01 28.79
CA LYS A 68 -49.64 13.17 29.28
C LYS A 68 -50.02 14.64 29.42
N THR A 69 -49.18 15.45 30.08
CA THR A 69 -49.41 16.89 30.23
C THR A 69 -49.49 17.59 28.86
N ARG A 70 -48.63 17.24 27.91
CA ARG A 70 -48.66 17.82 26.56
C ARG A 70 -49.94 17.47 25.80
N LEU A 71 -50.39 16.22 25.86
CA LEU A 71 -51.59 15.76 25.15
C LEU A 71 -52.87 16.36 25.72
N ILE A 72 -52.97 16.48 27.05
CA ILE A 72 -54.11 17.15 27.71
C ILE A 72 -54.13 18.63 27.31
N LYS A 73 -52.97 19.30 27.36
CA LYS A 73 -52.88 20.71 26.95
C LYS A 73 -53.27 20.91 25.48
N ASP A 74 -52.81 20.05 24.58
CA ASP A 74 -53.15 20.11 23.16
C ASP A 74 -54.65 19.87 22.91
N ALA A 75 -55.30 18.98 23.67
CA ALA A 75 -56.74 18.80 23.59
C ALA A 75 -57.51 20.06 24.02
N GLN A 76 -57.08 20.69 25.12
CA GLN A 76 -57.65 21.93 25.63
C GLN A 76 -57.48 23.10 24.65
N ASP A 77 -56.27 23.30 24.13
CA ASP A 77 -55.95 24.37 23.17
C ASP A 77 -56.77 24.24 21.86
N ASN A 78 -57.22 23.02 21.52
CA ASN A 78 -58.00 22.73 20.32
C ASN A 78 -59.51 22.50 20.58
N ASN A 79 -60.02 22.78 21.78
CA ASN A 79 -61.41 22.50 22.19
C ASN A 79 -61.87 21.05 21.90
N LYS A 80 -60.97 20.08 22.08
CA LYS A 80 -61.24 18.65 21.96
C LYS A 80 -61.44 18.02 23.34
N PRO A 81 -62.20 16.92 23.46
CA PRO A 81 -62.26 16.17 24.71
C PRO A 81 -60.88 15.64 25.11
N ASP A 82 -60.64 15.56 26.43
CA ASP A 82 -59.39 15.04 26.96
C ASP A 82 -59.16 13.59 26.49
N PRO A 83 -57.92 13.25 26.08
CA PRO A 83 -57.61 11.90 25.65
C PRO A 83 -57.75 10.91 26.80
N LEU A 84 -58.33 9.74 26.51
CA LEU A 84 -58.46 8.66 27.49
C LEU A 84 -57.08 8.16 27.92
N ASP A 85 -56.94 7.78 29.19
CA ASP A 85 -55.68 7.24 29.71
C ASP A 85 -55.18 6.02 28.91
N ALA A 86 -56.10 5.18 28.40
CA ALA A 86 -55.76 4.05 27.54
C ALA A 86 -55.12 4.47 26.20
N ASP A 87 -55.52 5.61 25.64
CA ASP A 87 -54.93 6.15 24.40
C ASP A 87 -53.55 6.73 24.65
N ILE A 88 -53.38 7.42 25.79
CA ILE A 88 -52.09 7.96 26.22
C ILE A 88 -51.09 6.82 26.47
N LEU A 89 -51.53 5.74 27.11
CA LEU A 89 -50.70 4.54 27.34
C LEU A 89 -50.30 3.87 26.03
N ARG A 90 -51.21 3.74 25.06
CA ARG A 90 -50.89 3.22 23.72
C ARG A 90 -49.85 4.07 22.98
N MET A 91 -50.02 5.40 23.00
CA MET A 91 -49.03 6.31 22.40
C MET A 91 -47.68 6.23 23.12
N TYR A 92 -47.68 6.08 24.43
CA TYR A 92 -46.46 5.94 25.21
C TYR A 92 -45.71 4.64 24.90
N ASP A 93 -46.42 3.52 24.76
CA ASP A 93 -45.85 2.22 24.37
C ASP A 93 -45.18 2.30 22.98
N ILE A 94 -45.81 2.97 22.02
CA ILE A 94 -45.20 3.23 20.70
C ILE A 94 -43.89 4.01 20.84
N LEU A 95 -43.89 5.10 21.63
CA LEU A 95 -42.69 5.93 21.85
C LEU A 95 -41.58 5.17 22.60
N LEU A 96 -41.93 4.26 23.49
CA LEU A 96 -40.97 3.37 24.15
C LEU A 96 -40.31 2.44 23.13
N ARG A 97 -41.09 1.77 22.28
CA ARG A 97 -40.55 0.89 21.22
C ARG A 97 -39.67 1.65 20.22
N GLU A 98 -40.05 2.87 19.84
CA GLU A 98 -39.20 3.74 19.02
C GLU A 98 -37.88 4.07 19.73
N THR A 99 -37.94 4.34 21.04
CA THR A 99 -36.74 4.64 21.84
C THR A 99 -35.84 3.41 21.98
N GLU A 100 -36.41 2.23 22.21
CA GLU A 100 -35.68 0.95 22.24
C GLU A 100 -34.98 0.67 20.92
N THR A 101 -35.66 0.91 19.80
CA THR A 101 -35.08 0.78 18.46
C THR A 101 -33.91 1.74 18.27
N LYS A 102 -34.07 3.01 18.66
CA LYS A 102 -33.00 4.02 18.62
C LYS A 102 -31.83 3.64 19.52
N LEU A 103 -32.10 3.09 20.72
CA LEU A 103 -31.06 2.62 21.64
C LEU A 103 -30.28 1.43 21.06
N ALA A 104 -30.95 0.50 20.39
CA ALA A 104 -30.28 -0.62 19.72
C ALA A 104 -29.32 -0.11 18.63
N ILE A 105 -29.78 0.82 17.78
CA ILE A 105 -28.95 1.46 16.74
C ILE A 105 -27.78 2.22 17.38
N TYR A 106 -28.02 2.96 18.46
CA TYR A 106 -26.98 3.67 19.21
C TYR A 106 -25.90 2.70 19.71
N HIS A 107 -26.29 1.60 20.35
CA HIS A 107 -25.33 0.63 20.89
C HIS A 107 -24.52 -0.06 19.78
N GLU A 108 -25.16 -0.39 18.66
CA GLU A 108 -24.46 -0.95 17.50
C GLU A 108 -23.41 0.03 16.98
N ARG A 109 -23.79 1.31 16.81
CA ARG A 109 -22.87 2.35 16.36
C ARG A 109 -21.75 2.61 17.37
N ALA A 110 -22.05 2.64 18.67
CA ALA A 110 -21.07 2.84 19.73
C ALA A 110 -19.95 1.79 19.68
N VAL A 111 -20.30 0.52 19.49
CA VAL A 111 -19.33 -0.58 19.36
C VAL A 111 -18.45 -0.42 18.12
N LYS A 112 -19.04 -0.02 16.99
CA LYS A 112 -18.28 0.24 15.74
C LYS A 112 -17.34 1.44 15.89
N GLU A 113 -17.81 2.53 16.52
CA GLU A 113 -16.98 3.71 16.76
C GLU A 113 -15.81 3.39 17.69
N GLU A 114 -16.06 2.65 18.77
CA GLU A 114 -15.03 2.22 19.71
C GLU A 114 -13.97 1.34 19.03
N ALA A 115 -14.38 0.38 18.21
CA ALA A 115 -13.46 -0.48 17.46
C ALA A 115 -12.53 0.34 16.52
N ILE A 116 -13.08 1.36 15.86
CA ILE A 116 -12.31 2.25 14.99
C ILE A 116 -11.38 3.16 15.81
N ARG A 117 -11.83 3.71 16.95
CA ARG A 117 -10.97 4.50 17.83
C ARG A 117 -9.78 3.69 18.33
N ASN A 118 -10.03 2.46 18.77
CA ASN A 118 -8.98 1.56 19.20
C ASN A 118 -8.01 1.25 18.05
N LEU A 119 -8.53 0.98 16.86
CA LEU A 119 -7.68 0.77 15.68
C LEU A 119 -6.77 1.97 15.39
N ILE A 120 -7.32 3.19 15.45
CA ILE A 120 -6.54 4.43 15.24
C ILE A 120 -5.46 4.54 16.32
N MET A 121 -5.81 4.37 17.60
CA MET A 121 -4.84 4.44 18.71
C MET A 121 -3.74 3.37 18.60
N ASP A 122 -4.06 2.18 18.11
CA ASP A 122 -3.10 1.06 17.97
C ASP A 122 -2.18 1.18 16.76
N THR A 123 -2.51 2.04 15.79
CA THR A 123 -1.82 2.11 14.50
C THR A 123 -1.16 3.44 14.24
N VAL A 124 -1.60 4.51 14.88
CA VAL A 124 -1.00 5.84 14.78
C VAL A 124 0.07 5.98 15.85
N HIS A 125 1.23 6.55 15.49
CA HIS A 125 2.30 6.80 16.45
C HIS A 125 1.79 7.67 17.63
N PRO A 126 2.10 7.32 18.89
CA PRO A 126 1.57 8.00 20.08
C PRO A 126 1.75 9.52 20.05
N ASP A 127 2.97 10.01 19.78
CA ASP A 127 3.26 11.45 19.72
C ASP A 127 2.39 12.20 18.72
N ILE A 128 2.04 11.55 17.62
CA ILE A 128 1.27 12.15 16.53
C ILE A 128 -0.21 12.11 16.88
N TYR A 129 -0.66 11.01 17.48
CA TYR A 129 -2.00 10.93 18.03
C TYR A 129 -2.22 12.03 19.09
N GLU A 130 -1.29 12.18 20.03
CA GLU A 130 -1.35 13.24 21.05
C GLU A 130 -1.35 14.64 20.43
N ALA A 131 -0.45 14.91 19.49
CA ALA A 131 -0.42 16.19 18.77
C ALA A 131 -1.74 16.47 18.04
N ALA A 132 -2.34 15.47 17.39
CA ALA A 132 -3.63 15.61 16.72
C ALA A 132 -4.74 15.93 17.72
N MET A 133 -4.81 15.19 18.83
CA MET A 133 -5.85 15.38 19.84
C MET A 133 -5.75 16.75 20.53
N ASN A 134 -4.55 17.30 20.72
CA ASN A 134 -4.35 18.62 21.33
C ASN A 134 -4.89 19.77 20.47
N THR A 135 -5.12 19.56 19.16
CA THR A 135 -5.73 20.57 18.29
C THR A 135 -7.25 20.64 18.41
N LEU A 136 -7.86 19.65 19.07
CA LEU A 136 -9.29 19.49 19.18
C LEU A 136 -9.76 19.81 20.63
N PRO A 137 -10.69 20.75 20.83
CA PRO A 137 -11.21 21.08 22.18
C PRO A 137 -12.47 20.27 22.57
N GLY A 138 -12.38 19.39 23.57
CA GLY A 138 -13.54 18.73 24.18
C GLY A 138 -13.86 17.31 23.67
N LYS A 139 -15.11 17.07 23.24
CA LYS A 139 -15.54 15.78 22.68
C LYS A 139 -15.47 15.83 21.16
N HIS A 140 -14.91 14.79 20.55
CA HIS A 140 -14.61 14.76 19.12
C HIS A 140 -15.23 13.58 18.41
N THR A 141 -15.80 13.86 17.24
CA THR A 141 -16.31 12.82 16.33
C THR A 141 -15.14 12.05 15.72
N LEU A 142 -15.41 10.86 15.19
CA LEU A 142 -14.40 10.11 14.45
C LEU A 142 -13.87 10.89 13.25
N ARG A 143 -14.76 11.62 12.56
CA ARG A 143 -14.39 12.49 11.44
C ARG A 143 -13.36 13.53 11.85
N GLN A 144 -13.60 14.23 12.97
CA GLN A 144 -12.69 15.23 13.50
C GLN A 144 -11.34 14.61 13.92
N HIS A 145 -11.35 13.43 14.54
CA HIS A 145 -10.11 12.70 14.83
C HIS A 145 -9.26 12.47 13.58
N ILE A 146 -9.87 11.96 12.51
CA ILE A 146 -9.14 11.63 11.28
C ILE A 146 -8.67 12.90 10.58
N LYS A 147 -9.49 13.95 10.54
CA LYS A 147 -9.09 15.26 10.00
C LYS A 147 -7.88 15.82 10.72
N SER A 148 -7.83 15.79 12.05
CA SER A 148 -6.67 16.29 12.79
C SER A 148 -5.40 15.48 12.55
N ILE A 149 -5.50 14.14 12.40
CA ILE A 149 -4.34 13.31 12.04
C ILE A 149 -3.91 13.60 10.60
N GLN A 150 -4.89 13.80 9.70
CA GLN A 150 -4.65 14.18 8.31
C GLN A 150 -3.94 15.53 8.23
N ASP A 151 -4.32 16.52 9.02
CA ASP A 151 -3.72 17.85 9.00
C ASP A 151 -2.23 17.83 9.36
N ILE A 152 -1.79 16.87 10.18
CA ILE A 152 -0.37 16.69 10.54
C ILE A 152 0.44 16.06 9.39
N TYR A 153 -0.11 15.06 8.70
CA TYR A 153 0.64 14.27 7.71
C TYR A 153 0.38 14.63 6.25
N ALA A 154 -0.79 15.20 5.98
CA ALA A 154 -1.36 15.36 4.66
C ALA A 154 -2.37 16.54 4.64
N PRO A 155 -1.93 17.77 4.96
CA PRO A 155 -2.80 18.91 5.24
C PRO A 155 -3.64 19.39 4.05
N THR A 156 -3.39 18.92 2.84
CA THR A 156 -4.14 19.35 1.66
C THR A 156 -4.51 18.19 0.74
N SER A 157 -5.69 18.30 0.12
CA SER A 157 -6.14 17.39 -0.94
C SER A 157 -5.13 17.33 -2.11
N LEU A 158 -4.49 18.45 -2.44
CA LEU A 158 -3.44 18.53 -3.46
C LEU A 158 -2.20 17.69 -3.11
N PHE A 159 -1.78 17.70 -1.85
CA PHE A 159 -0.68 16.86 -1.38
C PHE A 159 -1.04 15.37 -1.54
N LEU A 160 -2.27 14.99 -1.19
CA LEU A 160 -2.72 13.61 -1.37
C LEU A 160 -2.73 13.19 -2.83
N GLN A 161 -3.31 14.03 -3.69
CA GLN A 161 -3.39 13.76 -5.12
C GLN A 161 -1.99 13.62 -5.73
N SER A 162 -1.07 14.51 -5.37
CA SER A 162 0.34 14.44 -5.77
C SER A 162 0.97 13.11 -5.35
N ARG A 163 0.75 12.66 -4.12
CA ARG A 163 1.30 11.39 -3.63
C ARG A 163 0.67 10.16 -4.28
N VAL A 164 -0.63 10.18 -4.53
CA VAL A 164 -1.32 9.12 -5.29
C VAL A 164 -0.75 9.04 -6.70
N ASN A 165 -0.51 10.20 -7.35
CA ASN A 165 0.11 10.27 -8.67
C ASN A 165 1.52 9.70 -8.69
N VAL A 166 2.36 10.09 -7.72
CA VAL A 166 3.73 9.57 -7.58
C VAL A 166 3.73 8.07 -7.35
N ALA A 167 2.86 7.56 -6.46
CA ALA A 167 2.75 6.14 -6.19
C ALA A 167 2.30 5.34 -7.42
N TYR A 168 1.33 5.85 -8.19
CA TYR A 168 0.88 5.22 -9.43
C TYR A 168 1.99 5.14 -10.47
N ARG A 169 2.69 6.25 -10.71
CA ARG A 169 3.79 6.31 -11.67
C ARG A 169 4.96 5.42 -11.29
N ALA A 170 5.31 5.37 -10.01
CA ALA A 170 6.35 4.47 -9.51
C ALA A 170 6.04 3.00 -9.84
N VAL A 171 4.76 2.58 -9.78
CA VAL A 171 4.38 1.21 -10.18
C VAL A 171 4.55 1.00 -11.69
N LEU A 172 4.22 1.98 -12.53
CA LEU A 172 4.49 1.87 -13.97
C LEU A 172 5.99 1.79 -14.28
N ASP A 173 6.81 2.57 -13.57
CA ASP A 173 8.26 2.55 -13.74
C ASP A 173 8.90 1.22 -13.29
N GLU A 174 8.32 0.54 -12.30
CA GLU A 174 8.73 -0.82 -11.92
C GLU A 174 8.53 -1.85 -13.04
N ALA A 175 7.44 -1.73 -13.82
CA ALA A 175 7.22 -2.58 -15.00
C ALA A 175 8.31 -2.36 -16.05
N ARG A 176 8.61 -1.08 -16.32
CA ARG A 176 9.63 -0.67 -17.30
C ARG A 176 11.03 -1.14 -16.91
N ALA A 177 11.33 -1.19 -15.62
CA ALA A 177 12.63 -1.62 -15.10
C ALA A 177 12.88 -3.14 -15.21
N GLY A 178 11.82 -3.94 -15.43
CA GLY A 178 11.94 -5.38 -15.72
C GLY A 178 12.48 -6.26 -14.60
N ASN A 179 12.44 -5.79 -13.35
CA ASN A 179 12.94 -6.52 -12.17
C ASN A 179 11.81 -6.91 -11.20
N CYS A 180 10.60 -7.16 -11.71
CA CYS A 180 9.45 -7.55 -10.90
C CYS A 180 8.69 -8.72 -11.49
N ASP A 181 8.05 -9.50 -10.62
CA ASP A 181 7.17 -10.59 -11.01
C ASP A 181 5.87 -10.02 -11.62
N PRO A 182 5.44 -10.46 -12.81
CA PRO A 182 4.27 -9.90 -13.48
C PRO A 182 2.98 -10.01 -12.65
N GLU A 183 2.74 -11.14 -11.98
CA GLU A 183 1.52 -11.37 -11.19
C GLU A 183 1.49 -10.48 -9.94
N ALA A 184 2.62 -10.41 -9.21
CA ALA A 184 2.77 -9.51 -8.07
C ALA A 184 2.66 -8.03 -8.49
N TRP A 185 3.22 -7.67 -9.64
CA TRP A 185 3.13 -6.32 -10.20
C TRP A 185 1.68 -5.96 -10.53
N VAL A 186 0.93 -6.85 -11.18
CA VAL A 186 -0.49 -6.68 -11.49
C VAL A 186 -1.30 -6.33 -10.24
N HIS A 187 -1.09 -7.06 -9.14
CA HIS A 187 -1.78 -6.78 -7.88
C HIS A 187 -1.41 -5.40 -7.33
N LYS A 188 -0.13 -5.03 -7.40
CA LYS A 188 0.35 -3.72 -6.97
C LYS A 188 -0.20 -2.59 -7.83
N TRP A 189 -0.24 -2.79 -9.15
CA TRP A 189 -0.80 -1.84 -10.11
C TRP A 189 -2.30 -1.66 -9.90
N ARG A 190 -3.09 -2.74 -9.74
CA ARG A 190 -4.53 -2.63 -9.44
C ARG A 190 -4.78 -1.81 -8.19
N LYS A 191 -4.00 -2.06 -7.13
CA LYS A 191 -4.07 -1.29 -5.88
C LYS A 191 -3.77 0.19 -6.12
N ALA A 192 -2.74 0.52 -6.91
CA ALA A 192 -2.40 1.91 -7.23
C ALA A 192 -3.43 2.58 -8.16
N PHE A 193 -3.95 1.85 -9.15
CA PHE A 193 -4.97 2.30 -10.09
C PHE A 193 -6.28 2.65 -9.37
N THR A 194 -6.80 1.77 -8.51
CA THR A 194 -8.02 2.07 -7.72
C THR A 194 -7.86 3.32 -6.87
N ARG A 195 -6.69 3.51 -6.25
CA ARG A 195 -6.40 4.73 -5.46
C ARG A 195 -6.37 5.99 -6.33
N ALA A 196 -5.74 5.89 -7.50
CA ALA A 196 -5.65 6.99 -8.46
C ALA A 196 -7.01 7.34 -9.06
N GLU A 197 -7.84 6.36 -9.35
CA GLU A 197 -9.20 6.54 -9.84
C GLU A 197 -10.09 7.21 -8.78
N GLU A 198 -10.05 6.74 -7.54
CA GLU A 198 -10.84 7.30 -6.43
C GLU A 198 -10.51 8.78 -6.12
N PHE A 199 -9.27 9.22 -6.39
CA PHE A 199 -8.83 10.62 -6.21
C PHE A 199 -8.84 11.44 -7.51
N GLY A 200 -9.47 10.92 -8.58
CA GLY A 200 -9.58 11.63 -9.85
C GLY A 200 -8.22 12.00 -10.45
N SER A 201 -7.25 11.09 -10.36
CA SER A 201 -5.92 11.30 -10.92
C SER A 201 -6.00 11.42 -12.44
N PRO A 202 -5.35 12.44 -13.05
CA PRO A 202 -5.31 12.57 -14.51
C PRO A 202 -4.51 11.44 -15.17
N TYR A 203 -3.64 10.74 -14.44
CA TYR A 203 -2.78 9.68 -14.98
C TYR A 203 -3.47 8.34 -15.22
N VAL A 204 -4.71 8.19 -14.76
CA VAL A 204 -5.54 6.98 -15.00
C VAL A 204 -6.72 7.26 -15.92
N GLN A 205 -6.81 8.47 -16.45
CA GLN A 205 -7.91 8.94 -17.30
C GLN A 205 -7.42 9.24 -18.71
N GLY A 206 -8.31 9.08 -19.68
CA GLY A 206 -8.05 9.47 -21.07
C GLY A 206 -7.06 8.57 -21.80
N ARG A 207 -6.61 9.08 -22.96
CA ARG A 207 -5.79 8.36 -23.93
C ARG A 207 -4.37 8.16 -23.42
N GLU A 208 -3.84 9.15 -22.71
CA GLU A 208 -2.49 9.17 -22.16
C GLU A 208 -2.31 8.05 -21.14
N ALA A 209 -3.31 7.81 -20.28
CA ALA A 209 -3.28 6.73 -19.29
C ALA A 209 -3.18 5.34 -19.93
N VAL A 210 -3.90 5.11 -21.04
CA VAL A 210 -3.83 3.88 -21.82
C VAL A 210 -2.45 3.73 -22.45
N SER A 211 -1.94 4.80 -23.08
CA SER A 211 -0.62 4.82 -23.70
C SER A 211 0.50 4.50 -22.70
N ASP A 212 0.46 5.13 -21.52
CA ASP A 212 1.47 4.96 -20.47
C ASP A 212 1.47 3.53 -19.92
N PHE A 213 0.29 2.94 -19.70
CA PHE A 213 0.14 1.56 -19.27
C PHE A 213 0.68 0.58 -20.31
N LEU A 214 0.25 0.72 -21.58
CA LEU A 214 0.68 -0.16 -22.67
C LEU A 214 2.19 -0.09 -22.86
N THR A 215 2.76 1.11 -22.85
CA THR A 215 4.22 1.31 -22.91
C THR A 215 4.95 0.64 -21.74
N ALA A 216 4.38 0.72 -20.53
CA ALA A 216 4.99 0.12 -19.35
C ALA A 216 4.99 -1.42 -19.39
N VAL A 217 3.91 -2.04 -19.87
CA VAL A 217 3.83 -3.52 -19.96
C VAL A 217 4.56 -4.08 -21.17
N ASP A 218 4.64 -3.34 -22.27
CA ASP A 218 5.37 -3.73 -23.49
C ASP A 218 6.89 -3.81 -23.24
N ALA A 219 7.41 -2.93 -22.37
CA ALA A 219 8.83 -2.85 -22.07
C ALA A 219 9.44 -4.14 -21.52
N TYR A 220 8.66 -4.96 -20.80
CA TYR A 220 9.20 -6.18 -20.18
C TYR A 220 8.22 -7.35 -20.10
N PHE A 221 6.95 -7.10 -19.76
CA PHE A 221 6.01 -8.19 -19.47
C PHE A 221 5.43 -8.85 -20.71
N ALA A 222 5.12 -8.06 -21.74
CA ALA A 222 4.51 -8.56 -22.97
C ALA A 222 4.99 -7.76 -24.19
N PRO A 223 6.25 -7.92 -24.61
CA PRO A 223 6.78 -7.24 -25.79
C PRO A 223 5.95 -7.54 -27.03
N GLY A 224 5.54 -6.49 -27.75
CA GLY A 224 4.72 -6.58 -28.96
C GLY A 224 3.22 -6.66 -28.70
N TRP A 225 2.79 -7.16 -27.52
CA TRP A 225 1.37 -7.14 -27.14
C TRP A 225 0.89 -5.71 -26.90
N GLY A 226 1.70 -4.89 -26.20
CA GLY A 226 1.35 -3.52 -25.90
C GLY A 226 1.27 -2.68 -27.17
N LEU A 227 2.19 -2.88 -28.11
CA LEU A 227 2.18 -2.22 -29.41
C LEU A 227 0.97 -2.63 -30.27
N SER A 228 0.65 -3.93 -30.34
CA SER A 228 -0.53 -4.43 -31.08
C SER A 228 -1.82 -3.88 -30.48
N THR A 229 -1.95 -3.93 -29.15
CA THR A 229 -3.13 -3.46 -28.43
C THR A 229 -3.29 -1.94 -28.56
N TYR A 230 -2.19 -1.19 -28.66
CA TYR A 230 -2.24 0.25 -28.93
C TYR A 230 -2.82 0.54 -30.32
N GLY A 231 -2.44 -0.23 -31.34
CA GLY A 231 -3.02 -0.13 -32.69
C GLY A 231 -4.53 -0.42 -32.71
N ASP A 232 -4.95 -1.51 -32.05
CA ASP A 232 -6.37 -1.86 -31.91
C ASP A 232 -7.15 -0.75 -31.16
N TYR A 233 -6.52 -0.15 -30.15
CA TYR A 233 -7.10 0.96 -29.39
C TYR A 233 -7.24 2.22 -30.25
N THR A 234 -6.24 2.61 -31.04
CA THR A 234 -6.33 3.77 -31.93
C THR A 234 -7.38 3.57 -33.01
N ASP A 235 -7.46 2.37 -33.59
CA ASP A 235 -8.46 2.03 -34.60
C ASP A 235 -9.88 2.06 -34.00
N SER A 236 -10.04 1.68 -32.72
CA SER A 236 -11.32 1.75 -32.02
C SER A 236 -11.80 3.20 -31.78
N LEU A 237 -10.87 4.11 -31.51
CA LEU A 237 -11.15 5.53 -31.27
C LEU A 237 -11.60 6.23 -32.56
N ASP A 238 -10.97 5.91 -33.70
CA ASP A 238 -11.27 6.52 -34.98
C ASP A 238 -12.60 6.03 -35.59
N ASN A 239 -13.07 4.86 -35.17
CA ASN A 239 -14.30 4.24 -35.67
C ASN A 239 -15.54 4.46 -34.79
N GLU A 240 -15.47 5.33 -33.76
CA GLU A 240 -16.50 5.54 -32.72
C GLU A 240 -16.98 4.22 -32.05
N LYS A 241 -16.23 3.13 -32.25
CA LYS A 241 -16.54 1.79 -31.76
C LYS A 241 -15.73 1.55 -30.49
N ALA A 242 -16.41 1.84 -29.38
CA ALA A 242 -16.13 1.42 -28.00
C ALA A 242 -15.12 2.26 -27.20
N ASN A 243 -15.63 2.86 -26.11
CA ASN A 243 -15.44 2.53 -24.68
C ASN A 243 -14.24 1.65 -24.23
N MET A 244 -13.13 1.59 -24.97
CA MET A 244 -11.90 0.99 -24.46
C MET A 244 -11.28 1.94 -23.45
N THR A 245 -11.54 1.67 -22.18
CA THR A 245 -10.93 2.35 -21.05
C THR A 245 -9.67 1.61 -20.62
N LEU A 246 -8.80 2.29 -19.85
CA LEU A 246 -7.67 1.65 -19.19
C LEU A 246 -8.09 0.43 -18.36
N GLN A 247 -9.29 0.46 -17.77
CA GLN A 247 -9.85 -0.68 -17.05
C GLN A 247 -10.06 -1.89 -17.97
N THR A 248 -10.70 -1.71 -19.12
CA THR A 248 -10.93 -2.80 -20.09
C THR A 248 -9.62 -3.35 -20.64
N ILE A 249 -8.66 -2.47 -20.97
CA ILE A 249 -7.35 -2.85 -21.52
C ILE A 249 -6.51 -3.60 -20.48
N SER A 250 -6.48 -3.12 -19.23
CA SER A 250 -5.79 -3.82 -18.16
C SER A 250 -6.41 -5.20 -17.89
N GLN A 251 -7.73 -5.34 -18.03
CA GLN A 251 -8.40 -6.63 -17.90
C GLN A 251 -7.95 -7.63 -18.97
N SER A 252 -7.85 -7.19 -20.23
CA SER A 252 -7.30 -8.00 -21.31
C SER A 252 -5.84 -8.40 -21.05
N PHE A 253 -5.03 -7.47 -20.54
CA PHE A 253 -3.65 -7.78 -20.12
C PHE A 253 -3.63 -8.88 -19.06
N PHE A 254 -4.46 -8.79 -18.01
CA PHE A 254 -4.50 -9.81 -16.96
C PHE A 254 -4.85 -11.19 -17.50
N TYR A 255 -5.78 -11.29 -18.45
CA TYR A 255 -6.05 -12.57 -19.11
C TYR A 255 -4.84 -13.04 -19.90
N TYR A 256 -4.22 -12.15 -20.69
CA TYR A 256 -3.04 -12.47 -21.48
C TYR A 256 -1.92 -13.09 -20.65
N ILE A 257 -1.51 -12.48 -19.52
CA ILE A 257 -0.42 -13.02 -18.67
C ILE A 257 -0.78 -14.32 -17.94
N ASN A 258 -2.07 -14.53 -17.64
CA ASN A 258 -2.54 -15.76 -16.98
C ASN A 258 -2.75 -16.92 -17.95
N ASP A 259 -3.02 -16.63 -19.22
CA ASP A 259 -3.25 -17.63 -20.26
C ASP A 259 -1.96 -18.07 -20.98
N ILE A 260 -0.80 -17.47 -20.64
CA ILE A 260 0.51 -17.93 -21.11
C ILE A 260 0.78 -19.34 -20.55
N PRO A 261 0.83 -20.40 -21.38
CA PRO A 261 1.11 -21.75 -20.91
C PRO A 261 2.48 -21.79 -20.21
N ALA A 262 2.60 -22.57 -19.13
CA ALA A 262 3.85 -22.71 -18.38
C ALA A 262 5.08 -23.13 -19.22
N ARG A 263 4.87 -23.65 -20.44
CA ARG A 263 5.94 -23.95 -21.41
C ARG A 263 6.48 -22.71 -22.14
N SER A 264 5.71 -21.64 -22.27
CA SER A 264 6.14 -20.39 -22.91
C SER A 264 6.90 -19.47 -21.95
N LYS A 265 6.79 -19.68 -20.62
CA LYS A 265 7.59 -18.95 -19.61
C LYS A 265 9.09 -19.27 -19.67
N LEU A 266 9.49 -20.30 -20.42
CA LEU A 266 10.88 -20.65 -20.71
C LEU A 266 11.35 -20.19 -22.10
N ASP A 267 10.43 -19.74 -22.96
CA ASP A 267 10.68 -19.51 -24.39
C ASP A 267 10.44 -18.06 -24.84
N THR A 268 10.07 -17.14 -23.94
CA THR A 268 10.13 -15.68 -24.20
C THR A 268 11.56 -15.13 -24.13
N ARG A 269 12.54 -15.92 -24.59
CA ARG A 269 13.82 -15.41 -25.07
C ARG A 269 13.88 -15.70 -26.57
N HIS A 270 13.69 -14.63 -27.34
CA HIS A 270 13.86 -14.51 -28.79
C HIS A 270 12.62 -14.72 -29.65
N THR A 271 12.05 -13.60 -30.10
CA THR A 271 12.01 -13.27 -31.53
C THR A 271 11.98 -11.75 -31.70
N GLU A 272 13.15 -11.12 -31.81
CA GLU A 272 13.28 -9.85 -32.53
C GLU A 272 13.99 -10.15 -33.85
N ASN A 273 13.25 -10.01 -34.94
CA ASN A 273 13.83 -9.78 -36.26
C ASN A 273 14.29 -8.31 -36.30
N VAL A 274 15.54 -8.07 -35.93
CA VAL A 274 16.29 -6.89 -36.38
C VAL A 274 17.57 -7.37 -37.03
N ALA A 275 17.81 -6.83 -38.21
CA ALA A 275 18.91 -7.17 -39.09
C ALA A 275 20.28 -7.17 -38.40
N GLN A 276 21.02 -8.26 -38.62
CA GLN A 276 22.47 -8.33 -38.77
C GLN A 276 23.34 -7.47 -37.83
N ALA A 277 23.73 -8.08 -36.70
CA ALA A 277 25.12 -8.06 -36.24
C ALA A 277 25.39 -9.32 -35.41
N GLN A 278 26.27 -10.20 -35.89
CA GLN A 278 26.76 -11.34 -35.12
C GLN A 278 27.55 -10.83 -33.91
N VAL A 279 26.93 -10.77 -32.72
CA VAL A 279 27.67 -10.60 -31.47
C VAL A 279 28.12 -11.97 -30.99
N ILE A 280 29.42 -12.19 -31.14
CA ILE A 280 30.16 -13.31 -30.57
C ILE A 280 29.90 -13.32 -29.05
N LYS A 281 29.30 -14.38 -28.50
CA LYS A 281 29.22 -14.60 -27.05
C LYS A 281 30.64 -14.83 -26.53
N VAL A 282 31.25 -13.79 -25.96
CA VAL A 282 32.52 -13.91 -25.24
C VAL A 282 32.19 -14.32 -23.81
N ASP A 283 32.71 -15.47 -23.35
CA ASP A 283 32.72 -15.86 -21.94
C ASP A 283 33.45 -14.77 -21.14
N MET A 284 32.70 -13.86 -20.51
CA MET A 284 33.30 -12.82 -19.67
C MET A 284 33.54 -13.40 -18.27
N SER A 285 34.79 -13.76 -18.00
CA SER A 285 35.25 -14.15 -16.67
C SER A 285 35.10 -12.96 -15.69
N CYS A 286 34.83 -13.23 -14.40
CA CYS A 286 34.78 -12.21 -13.35
C CYS A 286 35.47 -12.67 -12.05
N PRO A 287 36.21 -11.78 -11.35
CA PRO A 287 36.90 -12.09 -10.09
C PRO A 287 35.96 -12.42 -8.92
N CYS A 288 34.65 -12.21 -9.05
CA CYS A 288 33.68 -12.57 -8.00
C CYS A 288 33.49 -14.09 -7.82
N GLY A 289 34.07 -14.91 -8.71
CA GLY A 289 34.04 -16.38 -8.65
C GLY A 289 32.72 -17.01 -9.12
N ARG A 290 31.71 -16.22 -9.49
CA ARG A 290 30.53 -16.74 -10.20
C ARG A 290 30.88 -16.93 -11.66
N ARG A 291 30.76 -18.17 -12.14
CA ARG A 291 30.84 -18.47 -13.58
C ARG A 291 29.62 -17.85 -14.26
N ASN A 292 29.86 -17.07 -15.30
CA ASN A 292 28.89 -16.60 -16.29
C ASN A 292 27.73 -15.78 -15.71
N HIS A 293 28.02 -14.57 -15.25
CA HIS A 293 26.97 -13.56 -15.13
C HIS A 293 26.86 -12.74 -16.43
N PRO A 294 25.65 -12.30 -16.82
CA PRO A 294 25.41 -11.64 -18.10
C PRO A 294 25.89 -10.18 -18.17
N TRP A 295 26.34 -9.62 -17.06
CA TRP A 295 26.90 -8.27 -16.98
C TRP A 295 28.43 -8.29 -16.99
N GLU A 296 29.07 -7.16 -17.31
CA GLU A 296 30.53 -7.05 -17.26
C GLU A 296 31.05 -7.10 -15.81
N ALA A 297 32.32 -7.44 -15.63
CA ALA A 297 32.92 -7.49 -14.28
C ALA A 297 32.84 -6.14 -13.55
N GLU A 298 32.78 -5.02 -14.28
CA GLU A 298 32.63 -3.66 -13.73
C GLU A 298 31.24 -3.36 -13.17
N GLU A 299 30.23 -4.10 -13.61
CA GLU A 299 28.84 -3.96 -13.16
C GLU A 299 28.51 -5.05 -12.13
N CYS A 300 29.52 -5.83 -11.73
CA CYS A 300 29.34 -6.91 -10.80
C CYS A 300 29.11 -6.37 -9.38
N SER A 301 27.86 -6.42 -8.94
CA SER A 301 27.45 -6.03 -7.59
C SER A 301 28.21 -6.73 -6.44
N ILE A 302 28.69 -7.96 -6.67
CA ILE A 302 29.52 -8.69 -5.69
C ILE A 302 30.92 -8.09 -5.62
N LEU A 303 31.47 -7.70 -6.77
CA LEU A 303 32.78 -7.05 -6.85
C LEU A 303 32.71 -5.64 -6.25
N GLU A 304 31.67 -4.88 -6.56
CA GLU A 304 31.42 -3.55 -6.00
C GLU A 304 31.33 -3.60 -4.47
N PHE A 305 30.54 -4.52 -3.92
CA PHE A 305 30.42 -4.69 -2.47
C PHE A 305 31.76 -5.13 -1.83
N ALA A 306 32.53 -6.00 -2.51
CA ALA A 306 33.83 -6.43 -1.99
C ALA A 306 34.85 -5.29 -1.91
N ILE A 307 34.81 -4.36 -2.87
CA ILE A 307 35.70 -3.19 -2.94
C ILE A 307 35.22 -2.10 -1.96
N ARG A 308 33.99 -1.61 -2.13
CA ARG A 308 33.46 -0.41 -1.45
C ARG A 308 32.90 -0.69 -0.04
N GLY A 309 32.52 -1.94 0.25
CA GLY A 309 31.97 -2.34 1.55
C GLY A 309 30.49 -1.99 1.76
N TYR A 310 29.83 -1.34 0.80
CA TYR A 310 28.39 -1.07 0.80
C TYR A 310 27.87 -0.99 -0.65
N LYS A 311 26.54 -1.09 -0.83
CA LYS A 311 25.84 -0.86 -2.10
C LYS A 311 24.54 -0.08 -1.84
N ASP A 312 24.11 0.71 -2.81
CA ASP A 312 22.72 1.18 -2.94
C ASP A 312 21.79 0.00 -3.28
N GLY A 313 21.44 -0.83 -2.28
CA GLY A 313 20.45 -1.90 -2.41
C GLY A 313 20.68 -3.16 -1.57
N ARG A 314 19.66 -4.03 -1.50
CA ARG A 314 19.62 -5.28 -0.71
C ARG A 314 20.49 -6.37 -1.33
N THR A 315 21.79 -6.39 -1.01
CA THR A 315 22.65 -7.56 -1.28
C THR A 315 22.96 -8.27 0.03
N ASN A 316 22.87 -9.60 0.05
CA ASN A 316 23.24 -10.40 1.21
C ASN A 316 24.71 -10.14 1.57
N SER A 317 24.93 -9.62 2.78
CA SER A 317 26.26 -9.50 3.38
C SER A 317 26.99 -10.84 3.29
N PHE A 318 28.21 -10.84 2.75
CA PHE A 318 29.06 -12.03 2.70
C PHE A 318 30.25 -11.90 3.66
N SER A 319 30.75 -13.06 4.12
CA SER A 319 31.79 -13.12 5.15
C SER A 319 33.07 -12.38 4.76
N ARG A 320 33.80 -11.87 5.77
CA ARG A 320 35.11 -11.19 5.59
C ARG A 320 36.10 -12.05 4.81
N LYS A 321 36.05 -13.38 5.00
CA LYS A 321 36.84 -14.36 4.23
C LYS A 321 36.53 -14.27 2.73
N ARG A 322 35.26 -14.29 2.35
CA ARG A 322 34.82 -14.21 0.94
C ARG A 322 35.17 -12.85 0.31
N ARG A 323 35.07 -11.77 1.08
CA ARG A 323 35.55 -10.44 0.64
C ARG A 323 37.04 -10.46 0.31
N ASN A 324 37.86 -11.01 1.20
CA ASN A 324 39.30 -11.11 0.98
C ASN A 324 39.65 -12.05 -0.18
N ASP A 325 38.89 -13.13 -0.40
CA ASP A 325 39.08 -14.03 -1.54
C ASP A 325 38.86 -13.30 -2.88
N ILE A 326 37.79 -12.49 -2.97
CA ILE A 326 37.48 -11.70 -4.17
C ILE A 326 38.55 -10.63 -4.41
N LEU A 327 39.01 -9.93 -3.36
CA LEU A 327 40.09 -8.95 -3.48
C LEU A 327 41.40 -9.61 -3.92
N ARG A 328 41.75 -10.77 -3.36
CA ARG A 328 42.92 -11.55 -3.80
C ARG A 328 42.81 -11.99 -5.25
N GLU A 329 41.62 -12.42 -5.67
CA GLU A 329 41.37 -12.78 -7.06
C GLU A 329 41.54 -11.57 -7.98
N LEU A 330 40.96 -10.42 -7.61
CA LEU A 330 41.07 -9.16 -8.35
C LEU A 330 42.51 -8.68 -8.51
N TRP A 331 43.41 -8.98 -7.56
CA TRP A 331 44.83 -8.60 -7.63
C TRP A 331 45.70 -9.52 -8.50
N LYS A 332 45.15 -10.60 -9.07
CA LYS A 332 45.87 -11.42 -10.05
C LYS A 332 46.15 -10.65 -11.34
N ASN A 333 47.21 -11.03 -12.05
CA ASN A 333 47.66 -10.34 -13.27
C ASN A 333 46.59 -10.29 -14.38
N GLN A 334 45.76 -11.33 -14.49
CA GLN A 334 44.69 -11.42 -15.49
C GLN A 334 43.61 -10.33 -15.37
N TRP A 335 43.57 -9.58 -14.27
CA TRP A 335 42.60 -8.51 -14.02
C TRP A 335 43.21 -7.10 -14.04
N GLY A 336 44.45 -6.95 -14.54
CA GLY A 336 45.12 -5.65 -14.61
C GLY A 336 44.28 -4.57 -15.30
N ASP A 337 43.72 -4.88 -16.47
CA ASP A 337 42.89 -3.94 -17.23
C ASP A 337 41.56 -3.63 -16.52
N LEU A 338 40.99 -4.60 -15.81
CA LEU A 338 39.77 -4.38 -15.03
C LEU A 338 40.03 -3.41 -13.88
N ARG A 339 41.17 -3.51 -13.18
CA ARG A 339 41.53 -2.58 -12.11
C ARG A 339 41.62 -1.14 -12.62
N LEU A 340 42.26 -0.92 -13.77
CA LEU A 340 42.34 0.41 -14.39
C LEU A 340 40.97 0.98 -14.74
N ARG A 341 40.04 0.16 -15.24
CA ARG A 341 38.68 0.60 -15.58
C ARG A 341 37.84 0.89 -14.34
N LEU A 342 38.00 0.11 -13.27
CA LEU A 342 37.36 0.35 -11.98
C LEU A 342 37.87 1.63 -11.30
N GLU A 343 39.18 1.88 -11.33
CA GLU A 343 39.76 3.14 -10.85
C GLU A 343 39.22 4.35 -11.63
N LYS A 344 39.08 4.23 -12.96
CA LYS A 344 38.47 5.28 -13.80
C LYS A 344 36.99 5.54 -13.47
N LYS A 345 36.27 4.54 -12.97
CA LYS A 345 34.90 4.66 -12.44
C LYS A 345 34.84 5.24 -11.01
N GLY A 346 36.00 5.59 -10.43
CA GLY A 346 36.09 6.17 -9.09
C GLY A 346 35.98 5.15 -7.97
N TRP A 347 36.27 3.87 -8.23
CA TRP A 347 36.30 2.84 -7.19
C TRP A 347 37.68 2.81 -6.55
N ASP A 348 37.74 3.10 -5.25
CA ASP A 348 38.98 2.98 -4.47
C ASP A 348 39.24 1.51 -4.14
N ILE A 349 40.18 0.89 -4.86
CA ILE A 349 40.49 -0.55 -4.76
C ILE A 349 41.45 -0.77 -3.60
N PRO A 350 41.04 -1.46 -2.51
CA PRO A 350 41.93 -1.71 -1.38
C PRO A 350 43.16 -2.52 -1.82
N GLU A 351 44.35 -2.12 -1.38
CA GLU A 351 45.56 -2.92 -1.53
C GLU A 351 45.35 -4.32 -0.92
N ALA A 352 45.93 -5.34 -1.57
CA ALA A 352 45.76 -6.72 -1.14
C ALA A 352 46.18 -6.87 0.33
N VAL A 353 45.21 -7.15 1.21
CA VAL A 353 45.50 -7.53 2.60
C VAL A 353 46.06 -8.94 2.58
N TRP A 354 47.38 -9.05 2.46
CA TRP A 354 48.10 -10.27 2.77
C TRP A 354 47.97 -10.50 4.28
N PRO A 355 47.42 -11.63 4.75
CA PRO A 355 47.54 -11.93 6.16
C PRO A 355 49.03 -12.01 6.49
N ARG A 356 49.51 -11.09 7.35
CA ARG A 356 50.69 -11.38 8.16
C ARG A 356 50.39 -12.72 8.82
N VAL A 357 51.33 -13.65 8.71
CA VAL A 357 51.32 -14.89 9.45
C VAL A 357 51.27 -14.48 10.93
N GLU A 358 50.08 -14.48 11.52
CA GLU A 358 49.92 -14.47 12.97
C GLU A 358 50.42 -15.84 13.42
N GLU A 359 51.69 -15.89 13.80
CA GLU A 359 52.22 -16.91 14.69
C GLU A 359 51.42 -16.81 16.00
N GLY A 360 50.30 -17.51 16.05
CA GLY A 360 49.52 -17.75 17.26
C GLY A 360 50.07 -18.98 18.00
N PRO A 361 50.20 -18.93 19.33
CA PRO A 361 50.93 -19.92 20.11
C PRO A 361 50.11 -21.21 20.23
N TYR A 362 50.67 -22.33 19.77
CA TYR A 362 50.19 -23.65 20.15
C TYR A 362 50.80 -24.02 21.50
N TRP A 363 50.04 -23.85 22.57
CA TRP A 363 50.18 -24.68 23.77
C TRP A 363 48.92 -25.53 23.89
N LEU A 364 49.09 -26.85 23.72
CA LEU A 364 48.75 -27.88 24.71
C LEU A 364 48.92 -29.25 24.03
N GLU A 365 50.10 -29.82 24.26
CA GLU A 365 50.32 -31.26 24.25
C GLU A 365 49.48 -31.94 25.33
N TYR A 366 49.10 -33.19 25.04
CA TYR A 366 48.98 -34.39 25.91
C TYR A 366 47.77 -35.25 25.48
N PRO A 367 47.85 -36.59 25.60
CA PRO A 367 48.77 -37.51 24.90
C PRO A 367 47.96 -38.65 24.21
N PRO A 368 48.59 -39.54 23.41
CA PRO A 368 47.89 -40.71 22.91
C PRO A 368 47.81 -41.80 23.98
N LEU A 369 46.61 -42.36 24.12
CA LEU A 369 46.39 -43.67 24.73
C LEU A 369 47.14 -44.72 23.90
N TYR A 370 48.21 -45.30 24.45
CA TYR A 370 48.40 -46.74 24.71
C TYR A 370 49.77 -47.00 25.34
#